data_AF-A0AAW6TR67-F1
#
_entry.id   AF-A0AAW6TR67-F1
#
_cell.length_a   1.000
_cell.length_b   1.000
_cell.length_c   1.000
_cell.angle_alpha   90.00
_cell.angle_beta   90.00
_cell.angle_gamma   90.00
#
_symmetry.space_group_name_H-M   'P 1'
#
loop_
_entity.id
_entity.type
_entity.pdbx_description
1 polymer ?
#
loop_
_entity_poly.entity_id
_entity_poly.type
_entity_poly.pdbx_seq_one_letter_code
_entity_poly.pdbx_strand_id
1 'polypeptide(L)'
;MEEYSVIENFEMKLNESAKDFLKETAKWAYFLSILGYIGIGFIVFAALFAGTLFSAMGKMNPAMGMMGSSFGMVMAVVYLLIAALYFFPVYYLNKFASNAKAAFNNNDSETLTTSLRYLKSHYKFIGIMTLVIFSLYLLMFVGMIVGGMAFNNA
;
A
#
# COMPACT_ATOMS: atom_id res chain seq x y z
N MET A 1 7.90 50.45 -33.90
CA MET A 1 7.00 49.28 -33.88
C MET A 1 7.52 48.40 -32.77
N GLU A 2 6.73 48.25 -31.71
CA GLU A 2 7.12 47.43 -30.56
C GLU A 2 7.19 45.98 -31.03
N GLU A 3 8.38 45.39 -30.95
CA GLU A 3 8.62 44.00 -31.27
C GLU A 3 8.07 43.18 -30.11
N TYR A 4 6.83 42.70 -30.25
CA TYR A 4 6.21 41.79 -29.30
C TYR A 4 7.04 40.50 -29.33
N SER A 5 7.98 40.36 -28.39
CA SER A 5 8.61 39.09 -28.13
C SER A 5 7.52 38.15 -27.64
N VAL A 6 7.04 37.31 -28.55
CA VAL A 6 6.22 36.17 -28.21
C VAL A 6 7.10 35.34 -27.29
N ILE A 7 6.86 35.43 -25.98
CA ILE A 7 7.45 34.51 -25.02
C ILE A 7 6.86 33.16 -25.39
N GLU A 8 7.57 32.41 -26.24
CA GLU A 8 7.29 31.01 -26.48
C GLU A 8 7.36 30.35 -25.10
N ASN A 9 6.21 29.95 -24.56
CA ASN A 9 6.16 29.05 -23.43
C ASN A 9 6.81 27.75 -23.91
N PHE A 10 8.11 27.61 -23.69
CA PHE A 10 8.83 26.35 -23.83
C PHE A 10 8.30 25.40 -22.75
N GLU A 11 7.18 24.75 -23.07
CA GLU A 11 6.65 23.68 -22.25
C GLU A 11 7.66 22.54 -22.25
N MET A 12 8.05 22.10 -21.05
CA MET A 12 8.95 20.98 -20.87
C MET A 12 8.29 19.70 -21.42
N LYS A 13 8.79 19.22 -22.55
CA LYS A 13 8.36 17.95 -23.14
C LYS A 13 9.17 16.79 -22.58
N LEU A 14 8.54 15.63 -22.43
CA LEU A 14 9.25 14.40 -22.12
C LEU A 14 10.10 14.00 -23.32
N ASN A 15 11.42 13.96 -23.12
CA ASN A 15 12.34 13.40 -24.10
C ASN A 15 12.22 11.87 -24.15
N GLU A 16 12.85 11.25 -25.15
CA GLU A 16 12.75 9.79 -25.36
C GLU A 16 13.25 8.99 -24.16
N SER A 17 14.36 9.40 -23.53
CA SER A 17 14.89 8.73 -22.34
C SER A 17 13.89 8.73 -21.18
N ALA A 18 13.22 9.86 -20.93
CA ALA A 18 12.21 9.95 -19.88
C ALA A 18 11.00 9.05 -20.16
N LYS A 19 10.57 8.97 -21.42
CA LYS A 19 9.50 8.04 -21.83
C LYS A 19 9.91 6.59 -21.59
N ASP A 20 11.13 6.21 -21.94
CA ASP A 20 11.62 4.85 -21.76
C ASP A 20 11.74 4.44 -20.29
N PHE A 21 12.22 5.35 -19.43
CA PHE A 21 12.21 5.11 -17.98
C PHE A 21 10.81 4.96 -17.42
N LEU A 22 9.85 5.77 -17.88
CA LEU A 22 8.45 5.66 -17.45
C LEU A 22 7.82 4.34 -17.92
N LYS A 23 8.11 3.88 -19.15
CA LYS A 23 7.65 2.57 -19.65
C LYS A 23 8.20 1.43 -18.82
N GLU A 24 9.49 1.43 -18.50
CA GLU A 24 10.11 0.39 -17.69
C GLU A 24 9.55 0.42 -16.26
N THR A 25 9.40 1.61 -15.68
CA THR A 25 8.76 1.78 -14.36
C THR A 25 7.32 1.25 -14.35
N ALA A 26 6.54 1.53 -15.40
CA ALA A 26 5.18 1.02 -15.53
C ALA A 26 5.15 -0.52 -15.62
N LYS A 27 6.11 -1.13 -16.32
CA LYS A 27 6.24 -2.60 -16.40
C LYS A 27 6.52 -3.23 -15.03
N TRP A 28 7.46 -2.67 -14.26
CA TRP A 28 7.76 -3.14 -12.90
C TRP A 28 6.60 -2.90 -11.93
N ALA A 29 5.96 -1.73 -12.02
CA ALA A 29 4.77 -1.42 -11.24
C ALA A 29 3.63 -2.42 -11.51
N TYR A 30 3.42 -2.81 -12.77
CA TYR A 30 2.44 -3.84 -13.12
C TYR A 30 2.76 -5.17 -12.45
N PHE A 31 4.01 -5.65 -12.60
CA PHE A 31 4.47 -6.89 -11.99
C PHE A 31 4.29 -6.88 -10.47
N LEU A 32 4.74 -5.83 -9.79
CA LEU A 32 4.59 -5.66 -8.35
C LEU A 32 3.12 -5.59 -7.93
N SER A 33 2.25 -4.99 -8.74
CA SER A 33 0.82 -4.94 -8.43
C SER A 33 0.17 -6.33 -8.47
N ILE A 34 0.57 -7.20 -9.42
CA ILE A 34 0.09 -8.59 -9.47
C ILE A 34 0.54 -9.35 -8.22
N LEU A 35 1.82 -9.26 -7.85
CA LEU A 35 2.33 -9.87 -6.62
C LEU A 35 1.61 -9.33 -5.38
N GLY A 36 1.33 -8.03 -5.34
CA GLY A 36 0.57 -7.39 -4.27
C GLY A 36 -0.84 -7.96 -4.13
N TYR A 37 -1.57 -8.12 -5.25
CA TYR A 37 -2.90 -8.73 -5.22
C TYR A 37 -2.87 -10.19 -4.79
N ILE A 38 -1.87 -10.96 -5.23
CA ILE A 38 -1.68 -12.35 -4.78
C ILE A 38 -1.43 -12.38 -3.27
N GLY A 39 -0.55 -11.50 -2.76
CA GLY A 39 -0.29 -11.37 -1.32
C GLY A 39 -1.54 -11.02 -0.52
N ILE A 40 -2.34 -10.06 -0.99
CA ILE A 40 -3.63 -9.71 -0.38
C ILE A 40 -4.60 -10.90 -0.41
N GLY A 41 -4.63 -11.64 -1.52
CA GLY A 41 -5.42 -12.87 -1.66
C GLY A 41 -5.06 -13.91 -0.61
N PHE A 42 -3.76 -14.11 -0.33
CA PHE A 42 -3.31 -14.99 0.74
C PHE A 42 -3.71 -14.51 2.13
N ILE A 43 -3.68 -13.19 2.41
CA ILE A 43 -4.12 -12.65 3.69
C ILE A 43 -5.63 -12.90 3.89
N VAL A 44 -6.44 -12.60 2.87
CA VAL A 44 -7.88 -12.86 2.91
C VAL A 44 -8.16 -14.35 3.09
N PHE A 45 -7.47 -15.19 2.33
CA PHE A 45 -7.57 -16.64 2.46
C PHE A 45 -7.26 -17.10 3.89
N ALA A 46 -6.13 -16.67 4.47
CA ALA A 46 -5.77 -17.00 5.84
C ALA A 46 -6.80 -16.50 6.87
N ALA A 47 -7.36 -15.30 6.67
CA ALA A 47 -8.37 -14.74 7.55
C ALA A 47 -9.67 -15.58 7.59
N LEU A 48 -10.10 -16.13 6.45
CA LEU A 48 -11.27 -17.01 6.36
C LEU A 48 -11.10 -18.31 7.16
N PHE A 49 -9.87 -18.81 7.25
CA PHE A 49 -9.53 -20.02 8.01
C PHE A 49 -8.97 -19.73 9.40
N ALA A 50 -8.91 -18.47 9.84
CA ALA A 50 -8.29 -18.12 11.11
C ALA A 50 -8.93 -18.86 12.29
N GLY A 51 -10.26 -18.95 12.34
CA GLY A 51 -10.97 -19.66 13.41
C GLY A 51 -10.58 -21.14 13.53
N THR A 52 -10.47 -21.85 12.41
CA THR A 52 -10.08 -23.27 12.40
C THR A 52 -8.59 -23.45 12.72
N LEU A 53 -7.72 -22.60 12.16
CA LEU A 53 -6.28 -22.60 12.42
C LEU A 53 -5.97 -22.34 13.90
N PHE A 54 -6.56 -21.30 14.49
CA PHE A 54 -6.37 -20.98 15.91
C PHE A 54 -6.95 -22.06 16.84
N SER A 55 -8.09 -22.65 16.48
CA SER A 55 -8.67 -23.76 17.25
C SER A 55 -7.77 -25.01 17.22
N ALA A 56 -7.14 -25.31 16.08
CA ALA A 56 -6.18 -26.40 15.96
C ALA A 56 -4.89 -26.13 16.76
N MET A 57 -4.37 -24.89 16.71
CA MET A 57 -3.21 -24.48 17.52
C MET A 57 -3.50 -24.54 19.02
N GLY A 58 -4.72 -24.20 19.45
CA GLY A 58 -5.12 -24.28 20.85
C GLY A 58 -5.12 -25.70 21.43
N LYS A 59 -5.26 -26.72 20.58
CA LYS A 59 -5.11 -28.14 20.97
C LYS A 59 -3.65 -28.56 21.13
N MET A 60 -2.72 -27.89 20.44
CA MET A 60 -1.28 -28.18 20.48
C MET A 60 -0.55 -27.36 21.55
N ASN A 61 -1.03 -26.15 21.84
CA ASN A 61 -0.49 -25.28 22.87
C ASN A 61 -1.61 -24.77 23.78
N PRO A 62 -1.70 -25.25 25.03
CA PRO A 62 -2.70 -24.82 26.00
C PRO A 62 -2.73 -23.30 26.22
N ALA A 63 -1.58 -22.61 26.12
CA ALA A 63 -1.50 -21.16 26.25
C ALA A 63 -2.22 -20.42 25.10
N MET A 64 -2.21 -20.98 23.88
CA MET A 64 -2.99 -20.46 22.76
C MET A 64 -4.46 -20.89 22.86
N GLY A 65 -4.74 -22.04 23.46
CA GLY A 65 -6.10 -22.50 23.74
C GLY A 65 -6.87 -21.59 24.71
N MET A 66 -6.18 -20.95 25.66
CA MET A 66 -6.77 -20.00 26.61
C MET A 66 -7.33 -18.72 25.96
N MET A 67 -6.83 -18.31 24.78
CA MET A 67 -7.38 -17.16 24.05
C MET A 67 -8.75 -17.46 23.40
N GLY A 68 -9.13 -18.73 23.27
CA GLY A 68 -10.44 -19.16 22.79
C GLY A 68 -10.74 -18.88 21.31
N SER A 69 -11.84 -19.43 20.81
CA SER A 69 -12.31 -19.24 19.43
C SER A 69 -12.67 -17.78 19.10
N SER A 70 -13.05 -16.99 20.11
CA SER A 70 -13.33 -15.56 19.98
C SER A 70 -12.11 -14.76 19.52
N PHE A 71 -10.90 -15.12 19.95
CA PHE A 71 -9.67 -14.47 19.50
C PHE A 71 -9.39 -14.71 18.01
N GLY A 72 -9.64 -15.93 17.52
CA GLY A 72 -9.52 -16.25 16.09
C GLY A 72 -10.45 -15.42 15.22
N MET A 73 -11.67 -15.13 15.69
CA MET A 73 -12.63 -14.25 14.99
C MET A 73 -12.15 -12.80 14.97
N VAL A 74 -11.64 -12.27 16.09
CA VAL A 74 -11.06 -10.93 16.14
C VAL A 74 -9.87 -10.81 15.17
N MET A 75 -8.98 -11.81 15.17
CA MET A 75 -7.84 -11.83 14.25
C MET A 75 -8.26 -11.89 12.78
N ALA A 76 -9.30 -12.66 12.44
CA ALA A 76 -9.86 -12.68 11.10
C ALA A 76 -10.28 -11.27 10.65
N VAL A 77 -11.05 -10.56 11.49
CA VAL A 77 -11.51 -9.19 11.20
C VAL A 77 -10.32 -8.23 11.03
N VAL A 78 -9.32 -8.31 11.92
CA VAL A 78 -8.11 -7.47 11.82
C VAL A 78 -7.35 -7.75 10.52
N TYR A 79 -7.13 -9.01 10.15
CA TYR A 79 -6.46 -9.35 8.89
C TYR A 79 -7.24 -8.90 7.66
N LEU A 80 -8.58 -8.95 7.68
CA LEU A 80 -9.40 -8.42 6.59
C LEU A 80 -9.28 -6.89 6.47
N LEU A 81 -9.23 -6.16 7.59
CA LEU A 81 -8.98 -4.71 7.57
C LEU A 81 -7.59 -4.39 7.03
N ILE A 82 -6.58 -5.17 7.41
CA ILE A 82 -5.22 -5.04 6.88
C ILE A 82 -5.20 -5.31 5.37
N ALA A 83 -5.86 -6.36 4.90
CA ALA A 83 -5.98 -6.68 3.48
C ALA A 83 -6.65 -5.53 2.71
N ALA A 84 -7.74 -4.96 3.25
CA ALA A 84 -8.41 -3.81 2.66
C ALA A 84 -7.51 -2.57 2.62
N LEU A 85 -6.72 -2.32 3.67
CA LEU A 85 -5.77 -1.21 3.73
C LEU A 85 -4.68 -1.35 2.65
N TYR A 86 -4.07 -2.53 2.52
CA TYR A 86 -3.04 -2.82 1.51
C TYR A 86 -3.56 -2.88 0.07
N PHE A 87 -4.86 -3.10 -0.11
CA PHE A 87 -5.48 -3.10 -1.43
C PHE A 87 -5.34 -1.76 -2.16
N PHE A 88 -5.54 -0.64 -1.46
CA PHE A 88 -5.49 0.69 -2.06
C PHE A 88 -4.15 1.03 -2.75
N PRO A 89 -2.97 0.88 -2.11
CA PRO A 89 -1.70 1.21 -2.74
C PRO A 89 -1.40 0.27 -3.92
N VAL A 90 -1.73 -1.02 -3.81
CA VAL A 90 -1.58 -1.99 -4.91
C VAL A 90 -2.49 -1.62 -6.09
N TYR A 91 -3.70 -1.17 -5.80
CA TYR A 91 -4.65 -0.67 -6.80
C TYR A 91 -4.12 0.55 -7.54
N TYR A 92 -3.60 1.55 -6.83
CA TYR A 92 -3.00 2.71 -7.46
C TYR A 92 -1.79 2.36 -8.32
N LEU A 93 -0.97 1.41 -7.89
CA LEU A 93 0.19 0.95 -8.65
C LEU A 93 -0.24 0.27 -9.97
N ASN A 94 -1.27 -0.59 -9.93
CA ASN A 94 -1.85 -1.21 -11.12
C ASN A 94 -2.44 -0.16 -12.09
N LYS A 95 -3.18 0.83 -11.55
CA LYS A 95 -3.76 1.90 -12.36
C LYS A 95 -2.69 2.79 -12.99
N PHE A 96 -1.62 3.13 -12.27
CA PHE A 96 -0.48 3.82 -12.85
C PHE A 96 0.09 3.03 -14.03
N ALA A 97 0.42 1.75 -13.81
CA ALA A 97 1.04 0.91 -14.83
C ALA A 97 0.17 0.75 -16.08
N SER A 98 -1.12 0.45 -15.89
CA SER A 98 -2.07 0.23 -16.98
C SER A 98 -2.31 1.50 -17.80
N ASN A 99 -2.50 2.64 -17.14
CA ASN A 99 -2.70 3.93 -17.84
C ASN A 99 -1.40 4.40 -18.51
N ALA A 100 -0.23 4.25 -17.89
CA ALA A 100 1.04 4.62 -18.51
C ALA A 100 1.29 3.84 -19.80
N LYS A 101 1.03 2.51 -19.78
CA LYS A 101 1.14 1.68 -20.98
C LYS A 101 0.16 2.11 -22.08
N ALA A 102 -1.09 2.40 -21.74
CA ALA A 102 -2.09 2.88 -22.69
C ALA A 102 -1.71 4.25 -23.29
N ALA A 103 -1.22 5.17 -22.46
CA ALA A 103 -0.79 6.50 -22.88
C ALA A 103 0.34 6.44 -23.92
N PHE A 104 1.36 5.60 -23.69
CA PHE A 104 2.47 5.46 -24.63
C PHE A 104 2.07 4.76 -25.92
N ASN A 105 1.16 3.78 -25.87
CA ASN A 105 0.68 3.09 -27.06
C ASN A 105 -0.17 3.99 -27.96
N ASN A 106 -0.93 4.92 -27.36
CA ASN A 106 -1.86 5.79 -28.07
C ASN A 106 -1.31 7.22 -28.28
N ASN A 107 -0.09 7.51 -27.83
CA ASN A 107 0.49 8.87 -27.78
C ASN A 107 -0.45 9.89 -27.09
N ASP A 108 -1.07 9.50 -25.99
CA ASP A 108 -2.10 10.27 -25.29
C ASP A 108 -1.54 10.90 -23.98
N SER A 109 -1.36 12.22 -24.02
CA SER A 109 -0.87 13.01 -22.89
C SER A 109 -1.86 13.14 -21.72
N GLU A 110 -3.17 13.05 -21.97
CA GLU A 110 -4.18 13.12 -20.91
C GLU A 110 -4.20 11.82 -20.09
N THR A 111 -4.13 10.68 -20.78
CA THR A 111 -3.99 9.37 -20.13
C THR A 111 -2.66 9.28 -19.38
N LEU A 112 -1.57 9.86 -19.92
CA LEU A 112 -0.28 9.94 -19.22
C LEU A 112 -0.40 10.73 -17.92
N THR A 113 -1.04 11.90 -17.96
CA THR A 113 -1.32 12.72 -16.77
C THR A 113 -2.13 11.95 -15.73
N THR A 114 -3.14 11.21 -16.18
CA THR A 114 -3.93 10.32 -15.30
C THR A 114 -3.07 9.21 -14.67
N SER A 115 -2.14 8.61 -15.42
CA SER A 115 -1.21 7.62 -14.86
C SER A 115 -0.35 8.21 -13.73
N LEU A 116 0.22 9.39 -13.95
CA LEU A 116 1.07 10.08 -12.96
C LEU A 116 0.27 10.52 -11.73
N ARG A 117 -1.02 10.87 -11.90
CA ARG A 117 -1.93 11.12 -10.78
C ARG A 117 -2.11 9.89 -9.88
N TYR A 118 -2.21 8.69 -10.45
CA TYR A 118 -2.24 7.46 -9.67
C TYR A 118 -0.91 7.17 -8.98
N LEU A 119 0.23 7.41 -9.64
CA LEU A 119 1.55 7.27 -9.03
C LEU A 119 1.72 8.21 -7.82
N LYS A 120 1.32 9.48 -7.96
CA LYS A 120 1.26 10.44 -6.86
C LYS A 120 0.39 9.94 -5.72
N SER A 121 -0.80 9.41 -6.03
CA SER A 121 -1.74 8.91 -5.02
C SER A 121 -1.19 7.69 -4.28
N HIS A 122 -0.46 6.81 -4.98
CA HIS A 122 0.27 5.68 -4.38
C HIS A 122 1.27 6.16 -3.32
N TYR A 123 2.20 7.05 -3.68
CA TYR A 123 3.20 7.53 -2.73
C TYR A 123 2.61 8.37 -1.60
N LYS A 124 1.57 9.16 -1.87
CA LYS A 124 0.83 9.88 -0.82
C LYS A 124 0.22 8.90 0.19
N PHE A 125 -0.42 7.83 -0.29
CA PHE A 125 -1.01 6.81 0.58
C PHE A 125 0.06 6.10 1.42
N ILE A 126 1.15 5.66 0.78
CA ILE A 126 2.27 5.00 1.49
C ILE A 126 2.85 5.93 2.56
N GLY A 127 3.09 7.20 2.24
CA GLY A 127 3.61 8.17 3.20
C GLY A 127 2.69 8.37 4.41
N ILE A 128 1.38 8.51 4.20
CA ILE A 128 0.40 8.63 5.29
C ILE A 128 0.36 7.34 6.13
N MET A 129 0.31 6.17 5.47
CA MET A 129 0.32 4.87 6.14
C MET A 129 1.56 4.69 7.03
N THR A 130 2.73 5.07 6.52
CA THR A 130 3.99 5.05 7.26
C THR A 130 3.96 5.96 8.49
N LEU A 131 3.44 7.19 8.37
CA LEU A 131 3.28 8.09 9.51
C LEU A 131 2.36 7.51 10.59
N VAL A 132 1.24 6.90 10.19
CA VAL A 132 0.31 6.26 11.13
C VAL A 132 0.99 5.10 11.87
N ILE A 133 1.69 4.22 11.15
CA ILE A 133 2.40 3.07 11.75
C ILE A 133 3.48 3.55 12.74
N PHE A 134 4.30 4.52 12.36
CA PHE A 134 5.31 5.07 13.27
C PHE A 134 4.69 5.74 14.51
N SER A 135 3.57 6.44 14.36
CA SER A 135 2.85 7.04 15.48
C SER A 135 2.35 5.96 16.46
N LEU A 136 1.80 4.86 15.94
CA LEU A 136 1.36 3.73 16.77
C LEU A 136 2.53 3.08 17.50
N TYR A 137 3.67 2.86 16.83
CA TYR A 137 4.87 2.30 17.46
C TYR A 137 5.43 3.22 18.55
N LEU A 138 5.44 4.53 18.33
CA LEU A 138 5.85 5.49 19.36
C LEU A 138 4.94 5.45 20.58
N LEU A 139 3.62 5.40 20.37
CA LEU A 139 2.64 5.28 21.46
C LEU A 139 2.82 3.98 22.25
N MET A 140 3.01 2.85 21.55
CA MET A 140 3.29 1.57 22.20
C MET A 140 4.58 1.61 23.02
N PHE A 141 5.65 2.22 22.48
CA PHE A 141 6.93 2.35 23.16
C PHE A 141 6.81 3.17 24.46
N VAL A 142 6.16 4.34 24.40
CA VAL A 142 5.91 5.17 25.59
C VAL A 142 5.01 4.43 26.59
N GLY A 143 3.96 3.76 26.10
CA GLY A 143 3.06 2.96 26.94
C GLY A 143 3.78 1.84 27.68
N MET A 144 4.73 1.15 27.03
CA MET A 144 5.56 0.13 27.67
C MET A 144 6.49 0.71 28.72
N ILE A 145 7.10 1.88 28.50
CA ILE A 145 7.94 2.53 29.51
C ILE A 145 7.11 2.91 30.72
N VAL A 146 5.98 3.60 30.53
CA VAL A 146 5.10 4.03 31.63
C VAL A 146 4.49 2.85 32.36
N GLY A 147 3.99 1.85 31.63
CA GLY A 147 3.41 0.63 32.20
C GLY A 147 4.45 -0.22 32.93
N GLY A 148 5.64 -0.39 32.37
CA GLY A 148 6.75 -1.12 33.00
C GLY A 148 7.23 -0.44 34.28
N MET A 149 7.31 0.90 34.31
CA MET A 149 7.60 1.65 35.53
C MET A 149 6.49 1.54 36.58
N ALA A 150 5.22 1.51 36.16
CA ALA A 150 4.08 1.34 37.07
C ALA A 150 4.04 -0.05 37.72
N PHE A 151 4.38 -1.10 36.98
CA PHE A 151 4.44 -2.48 37.51
C PHE A 151 5.63 -2.73 38.44
N ASN A 152 6.74 -1.99 38.31
CA ASN A 152 7.91 -2.16 39.18
C ASN A 152 7.76 -1.44 40.54
N ASN A 153 6.74 -0.59 40.68
CA ASN A 153 6.45 0.20 41.88
C ASN A 153 5.19 -0.29 42.64
N ALA A 154 4.60 -1.43 42.24
CA ALA A 154 3.44 -2.08 42.87
C ALA A 154 3.84 -3.45 43.44
#